data_AF-A0A7U3UMH5-F1
#
_entry.id   AF-A0A7U3UMH5-F1
#
_cell.length_a   1.000
_cell.length_b   1.000
_cell.length_c   1.000
_cell.angle_alpha   90.00
_cell.angle_beta   90.00
_cell.angle_gamma   90.00
#
_symmetry.space_group_name_H-M   'P 1'
#
loop_
_entity.id
_entity.type
_entity.pdbx_description
1 polymer ?
#
loop_
_entity_poly.entity_id
_entity_poly.type
_entity_poly.pdbx_seq_one_letter_code
_entity_poly.pdbx_strand_id
1 'polypeptide(L)'
;MGVVVALGAALPFAVSGFRHHDPAPAAQSNDIPPQTIPVMAPTTTSPTAKPPAHASGKASAHPHPSATPRTATTGTPSPAAKAKKTTQPKATSKPAATKKAPTAADARALANAASSASQVLIVNVTTRLCADVPGYGKGTSDGPVNQYDCDGTAGDNQLWDLQVASKSGGPNGASLFVIVNHKDGLCMDLPNYGAEPAGTPVEEYACDRTTNDNQLWWLDPRPDGTYWIRDLSSGLCLDVPGVGTGREDARLEQDVCGTNTQDDFRWRFQ
;
A
#
# COMPACT_ATOMS: atom_id res chain seq x y z
N MET A 1 51.07 56.23 59.02
CA MET A 1 52.06 55.28 58.47
C MET A 1 51.39 53.91 58.35
N GLY A 2 51.52 53.26 57.19
CA GLY A 2 51.11 51.86 57.00
C GLY A 2 49.82 51.66 56.22
N VAL A 3 49.89 51.75 54.89
CA VAL A 3 48.86 51.28 53.95
C VAL A 3 48.98 49.76 53.83
N VAL A 4 47.88 49.03 53.99
CA VAL A 4 47.76 47.62 53.57
C VAL A 4 46.76 47.57 52.42
N VAL A 5 47.28 47.32 51.22
CA VAL A 5 46.48 47.01 50.01
C VAL A 5 46.29 45.49 49.98
N ALA A 6 45.03 45.04 50.00
CA ALA A 6 44.67 43.66 49.68
C ALA A 6 44.00 43.63 48.30
N LEU A 7 44.63 42.97 47.35
CA LEU A 7 44.04 42.61 46.05
C LEU A 7 43.01 41.49 46.25
N GLY A 8 41.77 41.74 45.86
CA GLY A 8 40.73 40.72 45.70
C GLY A 8 40.19 40.77 44.27
N ALA A 9 40.42 39.69 43.52
CA ALA A 9 40.09 39.57 42.11
C ALA A 9 38.58 39.63 41.84
N ALA A 10 38.16 40.50 40.91
CA ALA A 10 36.82 40.50 40.36
C ALA A 10 36.76 39.58 39.14
N LEU A 11 35.94 38.53 39.22
CA LEU A 11 35.54 37.71 38.07
C LEU A 11 34.60 38.55 37.18
N PRO A 12 34.83 38.64 35.85
CA PRO A 12 33.87 39.29 34.98
C PRO A 12 32.64 38.39 34.78
N PHE A 13 31.47 38.95 35.05
CA PHE A 13 30.19 38.42 34.62
C PHE A 13 30.15 38.35 33.10
N ALA A 14 29.94 37.15 32.55
CA ALA A 14 29.63 36.98 31.14
C ALA A 14 28.19 37.46 30.88
N VAL A 15 28.05 38.59 30.18
CA VAL A 15 26.77 39.04 29.64
C VAL A 15 26.49 38.22 28.38
N SER A 16 25.60 37.22 28.48
CA SER A 16 25.03 36.56 27.31
C SER A 16 24.17 37.56 26.53
N GLY A 17 24.70 38.05 25.41
CA GLY A 17 23.93 38.83 24.46
C GLY A 17 22.84 37.97 23.83
N PHE A 18 21.58 38.34 24.06
CA PHE A 18 20.47 37.91 23.21
C PHE A 18 20.70 38.49 21.81
N ARG A 19 21.07 37.66 20.85
CA ARG A 19 20.94 38.01 19.44
C ARG A 19 19.46 37.83 19.08
N HIS A 20 18.78 38.93 18.80
CA HIS A 20 17.55 38.89 18.02
C HIS A 20 17.88 38.30 16.65
N HIS A 21 17.21 37.21 16.28
CA HIS A 21 17.21 36.72 14.92
C HIS A 21 16.29 37.61 14.11
N ASP A 22 16.89 38.47 13.28
CA ASP A 22 16.17 39.12 12.20
C ASP A 22 15.68 38.05 11.21
N PRO A 23 14.41 38.07 10.77
CA PRO A 23 13.94 37.18 9.74
C PRO A 23 14.61 37.51 8.40
N ALA A 24 15.07 36.49 7.68
CA ALA A 24 15.63 36.63 6.35
C ALA A 24 14.59 37.26 5.38
N PRO A 25 15.02 38.14 4.45
CA PRO A 25 14.11 38.76 3.51
C PRO A 25 13.54 37.73 2.53
N ALA A 26 12.22 37.79 2.32
CA ALA A 26 11.51 37.00 1.32
C ALA A 26 12.03 37.33 -0.08
N ALA A 27 12.43 36.31 -0.84
CA ALA A 27 12.85 36.46 -2.23
C ALA A 27 11.65 36.90 -3.09
N GLN A 28 11.76 38.06 -3.72
CA GLN A 28 10.79 38.54 -4.69
C GLN A 28 11.00 37.83 -6.03
N SER A 29 9.92 37.24 -6.54
CA SER A 29 9.83 36.49 -7.79
C SER A 29 9.87 37.40 -9.02
N ASN A 30 11.02 37.98 -9.40
CA ASN A 30 11.12 38.75 -10.66
C ASN A 30 12.52 38.92 -11.28
N ASP A 31 13.48 38.02 -11.07
CA ASP A 31 14.77 38.06 -11.79
C ASP A 31 15.21 36.69 -12.32
N ILE A 32 14.46 36.14 -13.30
CA ILE A 32 14.94 35.04 -14.15
C ILE A 32 15.11 35.57 -15.58
N PRO A 33 16.34 35.71 -16.09
CA PRO A 33 16.55 36.02 -17.51
C PRO A 33 16.14 34.82 -18.38
N PRO A 34 15.59 35.03 -19.60
CA PRO A 34 15.13 33.94 -20.45
C PRO A 34 16.31 33.06 -20.89
N GLN A 35 16.35 31.83 -20.40
CA GLN A 35 17.31 30.81 -20.84
C GLN A 35 16.90 30.33 -22.24
N THR A 36 17.76 30.58 -23.23
CA THR A 36 17.66 30.01 -24.58
C THR A 36 17.86 28.50 -24.51
N ILE A 37 16.85 27.71 -24.89
CA ILE A 37 16.95 26.26 -25.03
C ILE A 37 17.75 25.95 -26.32
N PRO A 38 18.89 25.24 -26.25
CA PRO A 38 19.52 24.74 -27.46
C PRO A 38 18.74 23.52 -27.97
N VAL A 39 18.24 23.62 -29.21
CA VAL A 39 17.71 22.49 -29.97
C VAL A 39 18.87 21.57 -30.32
N MET A 40 18.95 20.40 -29.67
CA MET A 40 19.84 19.31 -30.12
C MET A 40 19.12 18.47 -31.17
N ALA A 41 19.73 18.38 -32.36
CA ALA A 41 19.29 17.50 -33.44
C ALA A 41 19.54 16.02 -33.08
N PRO A 42 18.72 15.07 -33.55
CA PRO A 42 18.91 13.65 -33.27
C PRO A 42 20.06 13.09 -34.10
N THR A 43 21.15 12.67 -33.46
CA THR A 43 22.19 11.84 -34.10
C THR A 43 21.83 10.38 -33.93
N THR A 44 21.53 9.73 -35.06
CA THR A 44 21.37 8.29 -35.20
C THR A 44 22.74 7.61 -35.27
N THR A 45 23.13 6.91 -34.21
CA THR A 45 24.21 5.91 -34.27
C THR A 45 23.86 4.73 -33.38
N SER A 46 23.48 3.62 -34.01
CA SER A 46 23.35 2.31 -33.38
C SER A 46 24.73 1.70 -33.12
N PRO A 47 25.00 1.12 -31.94
CA PRO A 47 25.99 0.08 -31.79
C PRO A 47 25.29 -1.28 -31.62
N THR A 48 25.56 -2.19 -32.56
CA THR A 48 25.17 -3.59 -32.50
C THR A 48 26.08 -4.31 -31.51
N ALA A 49 25.57 -4.65 -30.31
CA ALA A 49 26.27 -5.50 -29.36
C ALA A 49 25.64 -6.90 -29.35
N LYS A 50 26.45 -7.88 -29.75
CA LYS A 50 26.17 -9.32 -29.74
C LYS A 50 26.20 -9.85 -28.28
N PRO A 51 25.21 -10.64 -27.81
CA PRO A 51 25.27 -11.22 -26.48
C PRO A 51 26.28 -12.37 -26.41
N PRO A 52 27.03 -12.54 -25.29
CA PRO A 52 27.80 -13.74 -25.04
C PRO A 52 26.87 -14.88 -24.60
N ALA A 53 27.13 -16.07 -25.13
CA ALA A 53 26.48 -17.31 -24.72
C ALA A 53 26.95 -17.70 -23.32
N HIS A 54 26.03 -17.87 -22.39
CA HIS A 54 26.29 -18.54 -21.11
C HIS A 54 25.39 -19.75 -20.93
N ALA A 55 26.04 -20.79 -20.42
CA ALA A 55 25.62 -22.17 -20.41
C ALA A 55 24.41 -22.45 -19.51
N SER A 56 23.60 -23.40 -19.96
CA SER A 56 22.47 -23.99 -19.26
C SER A 56 22.89 -24.55 -17.90
N GLY A 57 22.31 -23.99 -16.83
CA GLY A 57 22.46 -24.45 -15.45
C GLY A 57 21.10 -24.73 -14.82
N LYS A 58 20.70 -26.01 -14.84
CA LYS A 58 19.75 -26.73 -13.98
C LYS A 58 18.57 -25.94 -13.37
N ALA A 59 17.40 -26.14 -13.96
CA ALA A 59 16.12 -26.02 -13.27
C ALA A 59 16.04 -27.07 -12.14
N SER A 60 15.89 -26.61 -10.90
CA SER A 60 15.45 -27.46 -9.79
C SER A 60 13.94 -27.67 -9.90
N ALA A 61 13.56 -28.82 -10.42
CA ALA A 61 12.19 -29.31 -10.38
C ALA A 61 11.90 -29.87 -8.98
N HIS A 62 10.88 -29.32 -8.30
CA HIS A 62 10.26 -30.00 -7.15
C HIS A 62 9.05 -30.82 -7.63
N PRO A 63 8.92 -32.10 -7.22
CA PRO A 63 7.86 -32.98 -7.70
C PRO A 63 6.58 -32.82 -6.88
N HIS A 64 5.43 -32.70 -7.56
CA HIS A 64 4.11 -32.96 -6.98
C HIS A 64 3.53 -34.27 -7.57
N PRO A 65 2.91 -35.14 -6.75
CA PRO A 65 2.29 -36.37 -7.24
C PRO A 65 0.92 -36.09 -7.91
N SER A 66 0.79 -36.48 -9.17
CA SER A 66 -0.45 -36.44 -9.94
C SER A 66 -1.49 -37.42 -9.38
N ALA A 67 -2.66 -36.89 -8.99
CA ALA A 67 -3.87 -37.67 -8.80
C ALA A 67 -4.52 -37.98 -10.17
N THR A 68 -4.82 -39.26 -10.39
CA THR A 68 -5.49 -39.81 -11.58
C THR A 68 -6.90 -39.27 -11.82
N PRO A 69 -7.35 -39.03 -13.06
CA PRO A 69 -8.76 -38.84 -13.38
C PRO A 69 -9.44 -40.18 -13.69
N ARG A 70 -10.60 -40.44 -13.05
CA ARG A 70 -11.47 -41.59 -13.32
C ARG A 70 -12.59 -41.17 -14.27
N THR A 71 -12.76 -41.96 -15.31
CA THR A 71 -13.65 -41.82 -16.46
C THR A 71 -15.15 -41.84 -16.11
N ALA A 72 -15.92 -41.08 -16.88
CA ALA A 72 -17.38 -41.10 -16.94
C ALA A 72 -17.88 -42.08 -18.03
N THR A 73 -18.96 -42.83 -17.78
CA THR A 73 -19.98 -43.20 -18.79
C THR A 73 -21.25 -43.82 -18.18
N THR A 74 -22.42 -43.27 -18.57
CA THR A 74 -23.74 -43.88 -18.93
C THR A 74 -24.30 -45.08 -18.14
N GLY A 75 -25.56 -45.21 -17.72
CA GLY A 75 -26.89 -44.67 -18.12
C GLY A 75 -27.92 -45.82 -18.02
N THR A 76 -29.20 -45.56 -17.67
CA THR A 76 -30.47 -46.30 -18.01
C THR A 76 -31.62 -45.95 -16.99
N PRO A 77 -32.92 -45.90 -17.37
CA PRO A 77 -33.94 -45.06 -16.73
C PRO A 77 -35.07 -45.77 -15.92
N SER A 78 -35.71 -45.00 -15.03
CA SER A 78 -37.12 -45.00 -14.50
C SER A 78 -37.71 -46.27 -13.85
N PRO A 79 -38.62 -46.18 -12.84
CA PRO A 79 -39.93 -45.52 -12.99
C PRO A 79 -40.46 -44.70 -11.80
N ALA A 80 -41.47 -43.89 -12.14
CA ALA A 80 -42.26 -42.96 -11.33
C ALA A 80 -42.78 -43.48 -9.98
N ALA A 81 -42.74 -42.60 -8.97
CA ALA A 81 -43.57 -42.70 -7.77
C ALA A 81 -44.26 -41.36 -7.48
N LYS A 82 -45.54 -41.50 -7.15
CA LYS A 82 -46.60 -40.49 -7.12
C LYS A 82 -46.38 -39.39 -6.08
N ALA A 83 -46.82 -38.19 -6.45
CA ALA A 83 -46.98 -37.04 -5.59
C ALA A 83 -47.85 -37.34 -4.35
N LYS A 84 -47.40 -36.84 -3.20
CA LYS A 84 -48.25 -36.63 -2.02
C LYS A 84 -48.16 -35.14 -1.65
N LYS A 85 -49.21 -34.39 -1.98
CA LYS A 85 -49.43 -33.02 -1.52
C LYS A 85 -49.63 -33.04 0.00
N THR A 86 -48.66 -32.53 0.75
CA THR A 86 -48.87 -32.06 2.13
C THR A 86 -48.96 -30.54 2.10
N THR A 87 -50.16 -30.03 2.33
CA THR A 87 -50.45 -28.61 2.54
C THR A 87 -49.83 -28.16 3.87
N GLN A 88 -48.74 -27.39 3.80
CA GLN A 88 -48.20 -26.65 4.94
C GLN A 88 -48.75 -25.20 4.92
N PRO A 89 -49.19 -24.65 6.07
CA PRO A 89 -49.76 -23.31 6.13
C PRO A 89 -48.76 -22.24 5.66
N LYS A 90 -49.24 -21.32 4.83
CA LYS A 90 -48.53 -20.13 4.33
C LYS A 90 -48.09 -19.27 5.52
N ALA A 91 -46.83 -19.42 5.94
CA ALA A 91 -46.19 -18.44 6.80
C ALA A 91 -46.05 -17.14 6.00
N THR A 92 -46.79 -16.11 6.41
CA THR A 92 -46.61 -14.75 5.91
C THR A 92 -45.23 -14.27 6.33
N SER A 93 -44.28 -14.28 5.40
CA SER A 93 -42.98 -13.65 5.57
C SER A 93 -43.18 -12.16 5.77
N LYS A 94 -42.88 -11.68 6.99
CA LYS A 94 -42.71 -10.25 7.29
C LYS A 94 -41.71 -9.67 6.28
N PRO A 95 -41.98 -8.51 5.66
CA PRO A 95 -41.03 -7.90 4.73
C PRO A 95 -39.69 -7.70 5.44
N ALA A 96 -38.62 -8.26 4.86
CA ALA A 96 -37.26 -7.99 5.31
C ALA A 96 -37.04 -6.47 5.24
N ALA A 97 -36.72 -5.85 6.37
CA ALA A 97 -36.33 -4.45 6.39
C ALA A 97 -35.09 -4.30 5.50
N THR A 98 -35.23 -3.60 4.38
CA THR A 98 -34.10 -3.21 3.54
C THR A 98 -33.15 -2.38 4.38
N LYS A 99 -31.95 -2.91 4.69
CA LYS A 99 -30.90 -2.15 5.37
C LYS A 99 -30.61 -0.90 4.53
N LYS A 100 -30.75 0.29 5.13
CA LYS A 100 -30.39 1.56 4.51
C LYS A 100 -28.90 1.54 4.16
N ALA A 101 -28.53 2.04 2.98
CA ALA A 101 -27.12 2.17 2.59
C ALA A 101 -26.37 3.08 3.59
N PRO A 102 -25.08 2.80 3.87
CA PRO A 102 -24.27 3.64 4.76
C PRO A 102 -24.19 5.09 4.23
N THR A 103 -24.17 6.06 5.14
CA THR A 103 -23.82 7.43 4.77
C THR A 103 -22.32 7.57 4.55
N ALA A 104 -21.87 8.68 3.95
CA ALA A 104 -20.44 8.97 3.80
C ALA A 104 -19.72 9.06 5.17
N ALA A 105 -20.41 9.58 6.20
CA ALA A 105 -19.88 9.64 7.56
C ALA A 105 -19.72 8.24 8.17
N ASP A 106 -20.71 7.36 7.96
CA ASP A 106 -20.62 5.96 8.41
C ASP A 106 -19.47 5.23 7.70
N ALA A 107 -19.33 5.43 6.39
CA ALA A 107 -18.25 4.82 5.60
C ALA A 107 -16.86 5.30 6.06
N ARG A 108 -16.69 6.60 6.33
CA ARG A 108 -15.45 7.16 6.88
C ARG A 108 -15.14 6.60 8.28
N ALA A 109 -16.14 6.49 9.16
CA ALA A 109 -15.95 5.92 10.49
C ALA A 109 -15.49 4.44 10.43
N LEU A 110 -16.09 3.65 9.54
CA LEU A 110 -15.68 2.26 9.30
C LEU A 110 -14.27 2.17 8.72
N ALA A 111 -13.92 3.05 7.77
CA ALA A 111 -12.56 3.12 7.23
C ALA A 111 -11.54 3.44 8.33
N ASN A 112 -11.79 4.44 9.17
CA ASN A 112 -10.89 4.79 10.27
C ASN A 112 -10.76 3.66 11.31
N ALA A 113 -11.82 2.86 11.53
CA ALA A 113 -11.75 1.68 12.38
C ALA A 113 -10.89 0.56 11.74
N ALA A 114 -10.95 0.40 10.42
CA ALA A 114 -10.13 -0.56 9.69
C ALA A 114 -8.65 -0.15 9.62
N SER A 115 -8.32 1.15 9.75
CA SER A 115 -6.95 1.67 9.76
C SER A 115 -6.08 1.21 10.94
N SER A 116 -6.63 0.41 11.87
CA SER A 116 -5.88 -0.24 12.95
C SER A 116 -6.01 -1.77 12.93
N ALA A 117 -6.37 -2.35 11.78
CA ALA A 117 -6.43 -3.80 11.59
C ALA A 117 -5.04 -4.41 11.76
N SER A 118 -4.96 -5.61 12.33
CA SER A 118 -3.70 -6.30 12.61
C SER A 118 -3.80 -7.75 12.16
N GLN A 119 -2.70 -8.28 11.64
CA GLN A 119 -2.60 -9.62 11.07
C GLN A 119 -3.69 -9.89 10.02
N VAL A 120 -3.92 -8.92 9.13
CA VAL A 120 -4.90 -9.06 8.05
C VAL A 120 -4.24 -9.34 6.72
N LEU A 121 -4.94 -10.06 5.85
CA LEU A 121 -4.63 -10.10 4.44
C LEU A 121 -5.13 -8.82 3.77
N ILE A 122 -4.30 -8.20 2.93
CA ILE A 122 -4.71 -7.10 2.04
C ILE A 122 -5.04 -7.72 0.69
N VAL A 123 -6.32 -7.98 0.46
CA VAL A 123 -6.80 -8.77 -0.69
C VAL A 123 -7.23 -7.84 -1.82
N ASN A 124 -6.63 -8.04 -2.99
CA ASN A 124 -7.06 -7.38 -4.21
C ASN A 124 -8.42 -7.94 -4.64
N VAL A 125 -9.38 -7.06 -4.92
CA VAL A 125 -10.76 -7.45 -5.24
C VAL A 125 -10.88 -8.04 -6.65
N THR A 126 -10.04 -7.57 -7.57
CA THR A 126 -10.05 -7.94 -8.99
C THR A 126 -9.28 -9.24 -9.22
N THR A 127 -8.02 -9.30 -8.78
CA THR A 127 -7.16 -10.48 -9.00
C THR A 127 -7.43 -11.61 -7.99
N ARG A 128 -8.01 -11.29 -6.82
CA ARG A 128 -8.20 -12.21 -5.67
C ARG A 128 -6.91 -12.70 -5.03
N LEU A 129 -5.79 -12.08 -5.36
CA LEU A 129 -4.49 -12.30 -4.75
C LEU A 129 -4.29 -11.31 -3.58
N CYS A 130 -3.31 -11.62 -2.73
CA CYS A 130 -2.98 -10.87 -1.53
C CYS A 130 -1.67 -10.12 -1.70
N ALA A 131 -1.55 -8.93 -1.11
CA ALA A 131 -0.25 -8.25 -1.00
C ALA A 131 0.73 -9.16 -0.25
N ASP A 132 1.90 -9.36 -0.84
CA ASP A 132 2.84 -10.44 -0.53
C ASP A 132 4.28 -9.94 -0.61
N VAL A 133 5.14 -10.43 0.27
CA VAL A 133 6.58 -10.19 0.18
C VAL A 133 7.21 -11.44 -0.43
N PRO A 134 8.08 -11.35 -1.45
CA PRO A 134 8.53 -12.54 -2.17
C PRO A 134 9.09 -13.67 -1.29
N GLY A 135 8.58 -14.88 -1.52
CA GLY A 135 8.91 -16.07 -0.73
C GLY A 135 8.13 -16.11 0.58
N TYR A 136 8.48 -17.01 1.51
CA TYR A 136 7.72 -17.21 2.75
C TYR A 136 8.36 -16.53 3.99
N GLY A 137 9.55 -15.98 3.81
CA GLY A 137 10.43 -15.50 4.88
C GLY A 137 10.24 -14.03 5.20
N LYS A 138 11.18 -13.48 5.98
CA LYS A 138 11.31 -12.03 6.09
C LYS A 138 11.74 -11.46 4.74
N GLY A 139 11.22 -10.30 4.38
CA GLY A 139 11.71 -9.50 3.28
C GLY A 139 13.02 -8.81 3.62
N THR A 140 13.31 -7.75 2.87
CA THR A 140 14.51 -6.93 3.00
C THR A 140 14.15 -5.48 2.75
N SER A 141 14.91 -4.55 3.34
CA SER A 141 14.87 -3.14 2.95
C SER A 141 15.07 -3.01 1.43
N ASP A 142 14.28 -2.13 0.80
CA ASP A 142 14.19 -1.91 -0.65
C ASP A 142 13.71 -3.16 -1.44
N GLY A 143 13.22 -4.18 -0.72
CA GLY A 143 12.63 -5.39 -1.31
C GLY A 143 11.23 -5.10 -1.86
N PRO A 144 10.78 -5.81 -2.92
CA PRO A 144 9.49 -5.51 -3.52
C PRO A 144 8.34 -6.01 -2.66
N VAL A 145 7.19 -5.34 -2.78
CA VAL A 145 5.90 -5.92 -2.38
C VAL A 145 5.15 -6.32 -3.64
N ASN A 146 4.77 -7.60 -3.72
CA ASN A 146 4.08 -8.23 -4.83
C ASN A 146 2.61 -8.54 -4.46
N GLN A 147 1.94 -9.26 -5.35
CA GLN A 147 0.77 -10.07 -5.00
C GLN A 147 1.02 -11.56 -5.21
N TYR A 148 0.39 -12.41 -4.40
CA TYR A 148 0.44 -13.87 -4.54
C TYR A 148 -0.84 -14.54 -4.02
N ASP A 149 -0.95 -15.86 -4.19
CA ASP A 149 -2.04 -16.66 -3.64
C ASP A 149 -2.15 -16.45 -2.13
N CYS A 150 -3.36 -16.11 -1.67
CA CYS A 150 -3.60 -15.74 -0.28
C CYS A 150 -3.36 -16.88 0.72
N ASP A 151 -2.45 -16.68 1.67
CA ASP A 151 -2.21 -17.51 2.85
C ASP A 151 -2.25 -16.65 4.14
N GLY A 152 -3.36 -16.77 4.88
CA GLY A 152 -3.57 -16.04 6.14
C GLY A 152 -2.88 -16.66 7.36
N THR A 153 -1.95 -17.60 7.19
CA THR A 153 -1.21 -18.23 8.28
C THR A 153 0.15 -17.56 8.51
N ALA A 154 0.73 -17.76 9.70
CA ALA A 154 2.08 -17.30 9.98
C ALA A 154 3.19 -18.06 9.19
N GLY A 155 2.80 -19.10 8.44
CA GLY A 155 3.70 -19.81 7.53
C GLY A 155 4.21 -18.89 6.42
N ASP A 156 3.36 -17.98 5.96
CA ASP A 156 3.66 -16.99 4.93
C ASP A 156 3.91 -15.60 5.53
N ASN A 157 4.26 -14.62 4.69
CA ASN A 157 4.58 -13.24 5.05
C ASN A 157 3.54 -12.23 4.52
N GLN A 158 2.32 -12.67 4.22
CA GLN A 158 1.24 -11.85 3.68
C GLN A 158 0.35 -11.18 4.73
N LEU A 159 0.68 -11.33 6.01
CA LEU A 159 -0.07 -10.70 7.10
C LEU A 159 0.47 -9.29 7.33
N TRP A 160 -0.43 -8.32 7.35
CA TRP A 160 -0.09 -6.90 7.51
C TRP A 160 -0.78 -6.29 8.74
N ASP A 161 -0.08 -5.36 9.38
CA ASP A 161 -0.54 -4.55 10.49
C ASP A 161 -0.69 -3.09 10.06
N LEU A 162 -1.91 -2.58 10.06
CA LEU A 162 -2.16 -1.16 9.83
C LEU A 162 -1.97 -0.43 11.17
N GLN A 163 -0.99 0.46 11.23
CA GLN A 163 -0.62 1.16 12.46
C GLN A 163 -0.88 2.66 12.32
N VAL A 164 -1.93 3.14 12.99
CA VAL A 164 -2.34 4.56 12.95
C VAL A 164 -1.22 5.47 13.47
N ALA A 165 -0.74 6.35 12.60
CA ALA A 165 0.19 7.43 12.91
C ALA A 165 -0.56 8.72 13.30
N SER A 166 -1.69 9.01 12.65
CA SER A 166 -2.53 10.18 12.95
C SER A 166 -4.01 9.87 12.75
N LYS A 167 -4.83 9.99 13.80
CA LYS A 167 -6.24 9.55 13.79
C LYS A 167 -7.15 10.30 12.80
N SER A 168 -6.83 11.55 12.49
CA SER A 168 -7.64 12.40 11.59
C SER A 168 -6.78 13.37 10.79
N GLY A 169 -5.53 12.99 10.50
CA GLY A 169 -4.59 13.82 9.76
C GLY A 169 -4.80 13.80 8.25
N GLY A 170 -5.57 12.84 7.73
CA GLY A 170 -5.77 12.66 6.30
C GLY A 170 -7.03 13.35 5.75
N PRO A 171 -7.20 13.33 4.42
CA PRO A 171 -8.35 13.93 3.75
C PRO A 171 -9.69 13.47 4.34
N ASN A 172 -10.64 14.40 4.48
CA ASN A 172 -11.97 14.12 5.03
C ASN A 172 -11.97 13.49 6.44
N GLY A 173 -10.95 13.79 7.25
CA GLY A 173 -10.78 13.24 8.61
C GLY A 173 -10.33 11.78 8.62
N ALA A 174 -9.71 11.31 7.54
CA ALA A 174 -9.14 9.97 7.47
C ALA A 174 -8.03 9.77 8.51
N SER A 175 -7.95 8.56 9.07
CA SER A 175 -6.75 8.14 9.78
C SER A 175 -5.60 7.92 8.77
N LEU A 176 -4.42 8.42 9.10
CA LEU A 176 -3.16 8.13 8.43
C LEU A 176 -2.48 6.99 9.19
N PHE A 177 -1.99 6.01 8.47
CA PHE A 177 -1.33 4.83 9.03
C PHE A 177 -0.19 4.38 8.13
N VAL A 178 0.77 3.68 8.73
CA VAL A 178 1.71 2.85 7.97
C VAL A 178 1.16 1.43 7.85
N ILE A 179 1.54 0.72 6.79
CA ILE A 179 1.19 -0.69 6.58
C ILE A 179 2.44 -1.52 6.85
N VAL A 180 2.47 -2.24 7.97
CA VAL A 180 3.66 -2.96 8.44
C VAL A 180 3.54 -4.44 8.12
N ASN A 181 4.54 -5.03 7.50
CA ASN A 181 4.61 -6.47 7.34
C ASN A 181 4.75 -7.13 8.72
N HIS A 182 3.84 -8.05 9.05
CA HIS A 182 3.80 -8.66 10.37
C HIS A 182 5.02 -9.55 10.65
N LYS A 183 5.69 -10.09 9.61
CA LYS A 183 6.78 -11.06 9.77
C LYS A 183 8.13 -10.40 10.05
N ASP A 184 8.42 -9.25 9.45
CA ASP A 184 9.71 -8.57 9.60
C ASP A 184 9.65 -7.17 10.21
N GLY A 185 8.49 -6.53 10.23
CA GLY A 185 8.29 -5.20 10.79
C GLY A 185 8.67 -4.04 9.85
N LEU A 186 8.93 -4.31 8.57
CA LEU A 186 9.11 -3.29 7.54
C LEU A 186 7.77 -2.73 7.08
N CYS A 187 7.78 -1.52 6.53
CA CYS A 187 6.61 -0.81 6.05
C CYS A 187 6.50 -0.88 4.53
N MET A 188 5.26 -1.02 4.03
CA MET A 188 4.93 -0.80 2.63
C MET A 188 5.20 0.67 2.28
N ASP A 189 6.15 0.86 1.38
CA ASP A 189 6.79 2.12 1.07
C ASP A 189 6.87 2.37 -0.44
N LEU A 190 7.11 3.61 -0.82
CA LEU A 190 7.54 4.03 -2.13
C LEU A 190 9.02 4.44 -2.07
N PRO A 191 9.80 4.27 -3.14
CA PRO A 191 11.18 4.72 -3.17
C PRO A 191 11.29 6.23 -2.98
N ASN A 192 12.44 6.66 -2.46
CA ASN A 192 12.74 8.06 -2.12
C ASN A 192 11.77 8.65 -1.08
N TYR A 193 11.86 9.96 -0.85
CA TYR A 193 10.97 10.66 0.07
C TYR A 193 9.95 11.50 -0.70
N GLY A 194 8.73 11.61 -0.17
CA GLY A 194 7.69 12.48 -0.71
C GLY A 194 6.96 11.90 -1.93
N ALA A 195 6.25 12.77 -2.64
CA ALA A 195 5.35 12.33 -3.71
C ALA A 195 6.11 11.76 -4.92
N GLU A 196 5.84 10.49 -5.21
CA GLU A 196 6.34 9.79 -6.40
C GLU A 196 5.23 9.71 -7.49
N PRO A 197 5.59 9.55 -8.78
CA PRO A 197 4.62 9.50 -9.87
C PRO A 197 3.85 8.17 -9.95
N ALA A 198 2.85 8.14 -10.85
CA ALA A 198 2.16 6.91 -11.23
C ALA A 198 3.11 5.90 -11.90
N GLY A 199 2.87 4.62 -11.66
CA GLY A 199 3.73 3.51 -12.07
C GLY A 199 4.95 3.31 -11.16
N THR A 200 5.06 4.06 -10.05
CA THR A 200 6.14 3.86 -9.09
C THR A 200 5.92 2.54 -8.34
N PRO A 201 6.89 1.60 -8.39
CA PRO A 201 6.77 0.32 -7.71
C PRO A 201 6.83 0.46 -6.18
N VAL A 202 6.06 -0.34 -5.48
CA VAL A 202 6.05 -0.42 -4.02
C VAL A 202 7.19 -1.30 -3.52
N GLU A 203 7.77 -0.94 -2.38
CA GLU A 203 8.83 -1.68 -1.68
C GLU A 203 8.59 -1.77 -0.18
N GLU A 204 9.50 -2.45 0.51
CA GLU A 204 9.57 -2.49 1.96
C GLU A 204 10.72 -1.63 2.47
N TYR A 205 10.45 -0.79 3.46
CA TYR A 205 11.49 0.00 4.12
C TYR A 205 11.29 0.12 5.63
N ALA A 206 12.30 0.67 6.30
CA ALA A 206 12.20 0.95 7.73
C ALA A 206 11.12 1.99 8.02
N CYS A 207 10.14 1.62 8.83
CA CYS A 207 8.98 2.45 9.11
C CYS A 207 9.29 3.87 9.64
N ASP A 208 8.87 4.89 8.91
CA ASP A 208 8.70 6.27 9.38
C ASP A 208 7.21 6.62 9.47
N ARG A 209 6.77 7.02 10.66
CA ARG A 209 5.35 7.35 10.94
C ARG A 209 5.06 8.85 10.84
N THR A 210 5.91 9.60 10.16
CA THR A 210 5.80 11.05 9.96
C THR A 210 5.52 11.38 8.50
N THR A 211 5.19 12.65 8.23
CA THR A 211 5.00 13.16 6.86
C THR A 211 6.32 13.54 6.18
N ASN A 212 7.47 13.25 6.79
CA ASN A 212 8.78 13.45 6.15
C ASN A 212 9.10 12.35 5.15
N ASP A 213 8.34 11.26 5.20
CA ASP A 213 8.43 10.10 4.33
C ASP A 213 7.13 9.94 3.49
N ASN A 214 7.07 8.95 2.60
CA ASN A 214 5.93 8.61 1.73
C ASN A 214 5.29 7.26 2.08
N GLN A 215 5.43 6.84 3.34
CA GLN A 215 4.86 5.61 3.90
C GLN A 215 3.49 5.77 4.57
N LEU A 216 2.93 6.98 4.56
CA LEU A 216 1.63 7.25 5.19
C LEU A 216 0.50 7.01 4.20
N TRP A 217 -0.28 5.98 4.48
CA TRP A 217 -1.45 5.60 3.70
C TRP A 217 -2.75 6.01 4.39
N TRP A 218 -3.83 6.11 3.62
CA TRP A 218 -5.18 6.28 4.14
C TRP A 218 -6.22 5.52 3.32
N LEU A 219 -7.29 5.10 3.99
CA LEU A 219 -8.38 4.37 3.33
C LEU A 219 -9.43 5.33 2.78
N ASP A 220 -9.69 5.28 1.48
CA ASP A 220 -10.81 5.98 0.86
C ASP A 220 -11.97 4.98 0.59
N PRO A 221 -13.00 4.95 1.46
CA PRO A 221 -14.02 3.89 1.43
C PRO A 221 -14.92 4.00 0.21
N ARG A 222 -15.25 2.87 -0.41
CA ARG A 222 -16.09 2.78 -1.60
C ARG A 222 -17.49 2.25 -1.25
N PRO A 223 -18.51 2.51 -2.09
CA PRO A 223 -19.91 2.15 -1.78
C PRO A 223 -20.15 0.64 -1.59
N ASP A 224 -19.28 -0.21 -2.14
CA ASP A 224 -19.33 -1.67 -2.06
C ASP A 224 -18.60 -2.24 -0.83
N GLY A 225 -18.08 -1.38 0.06
CA GLY A 225 -17.34 -1.77 1.25
C GLY A 225 -15.86 -2.07 1.02
N THR A 226 -15.36 -1.87 -0.20
CA THR A 226 -13.93 -1.93 -0.53
C THR A 226 -13.25 -0.59 -0.26
N TYR A 227 -11.93 -0.56 -0.37
CA TYR A 227 -11.12 0.64 -0.22
C TYR A 227 -10.31 0.89 -1.49
N TRP A 228 -10.15 2.16 -1.82
CA TRP A 228 -8.85 2.59 -2.34
C TRP A 228 -7.92 2.77 -1.14
N ILE A 229 -6.71 2.23 -1.21
CA ILE A 229 -5.63 2.52 -0.27
C ILE A 229 -4.77 3.58 -0.94
N ARG A 230 -4.65 4.77 -0.35
CA ARG A 230 -4.03 5.93 -1.02
C ARG A 230 -2.81 6.40 -0.27
N ASP A 231 -1.74 6.67 -0.99
CA ASP A 231 -0.58 7.36 -0.43
C ASP A 231 -0.99 8.81 -0.10
N LEU A 232 -0.51 9.32 1.02
CA LEU A 232 -0.75 10.69 1.46
C LEU A 232 0.01 11.69 0.59
N SER A 233 1.24 11.37 0.20
CA SER A 233 2.15 12.32 -0.44
C SER A 233 1.76 12.59 -1.89
N SER A 234 1.47 11.55 -2.67
CA SER A 234 1.07 11.61 -4.08
C SER A 234 -0.46 11.71 -4.26
N GLY A 235 -1.22 11.16 -3.32
CA GLY A 235 -2.67 10.95 -3.48
C GLY A 235 -3.03 9.83 -4.47
N LEU A 236 -2.07 9.06 -4.97
CA LEU A 236 -2.31 7.92 -5.85
C LEU A 236 -2.78 6.70 -5.06
N CYS A 237 -3.25 5.68 -5.77
CA CYS A 237 -3.81 4.47 -5.19
C CYS A 237 -2.80 3.33 -5.30
N LEU A 238 -2.70 2.51 -4.25
CA LEU A 238 -2.08 1.19 -4.33
C LEU A 238 -2.79 0.37 -5.41
N ASP A 239 -2.00 -0.21 -6.31
CA ASP A 239 -2.46 -0.81 -7.55
C ASP A 239 -1.64 -2.05 -7.90
N VAL A 240 -2.17 -2.88 -8.80
CA VAL A 240 -1.45 -3.99 -9.42
C VAL A 240 -1.29 -3.62 -10.90
N PRO A 241 -0.06 -3.55 -11.43
CA PRO A 241 0.17 -3.04 -12.77
C PRO A 241 -0.68 -3.72 -13.85
N GLY A 242 -1.35 -2.90 -14.66
CA GLY A 242 -2.23 -3.34 -15.74
C GLY A 242 -3.69 -2.99 -15.46
N VAL A 243 -4.62 -3.77 -16.01
CA VAL A 243 -6.07 -3.60 -15.77
C VAL A 243 -6.67 -4.96 -15.47
N GLY A 244 -6.47 -5.45 -14.24
CA GLY A 244 -6.88 -6.78 -13.79
C GLY A 244 -6.09 -7.92 -14.45
N THR A 245 -4.95 -7.61 -15.04
CA THR A 245 -4.08 -8.57 -15.74
C THR A 245 -2.92 -9.06 -14.89
N GLY A 246 -2.72 -8.48 -13.71
CA GLY A 246 -1.72 -8.96 -12.76
C GLY A 246 -1.93 -10.43 -12.44
N ARG A 247 -0.82 -11.15 -12.30
CA ARG A 247 -0.75 -12.55 -11.85
C ARG A 247 0.09 -12.61 -10.59
N GLU A 248 0.30 -13.83 -10.10
CA GLU A 248 1.26 -14.12 -9.06
C GLU A 248 2.61 -13.44 -9.36
N ASP A 249 3.26 -12.90 -8.33
CA ASP A 249 4.52 -12.16 -8.37
C ASP A 249 4.48 -10.82 -9.13
N ALA A 250 3.30 -10.32 -9.53
CA ALA A 250 3.21 -8.95 -10.01
C ALA A 250 3.56 -7.98 -8.87
N ARG A 251 4.61 -7.17 -9.06
CA ARG A 251 5.01 -6.13 -8.12
C ARG A 251 3.93 -5.06 -8.06
N LEU A 252 3.47 -4.73 -6.86
CA LEU A 252 2.50 -3.65 -6.67
C LEU A 252 3.11 -2.31 -7.04
N GLU A 253 2.27 -1.37 -7.46
CA GLU A 253 2.67 0.00 -7.75
C GLU A 253 1.66 0.99 -7.14
N GLN A 254 1.95 2.28 -7.27
CA GLN A 254 0.91 3.30 -7.17
C GLN A 254 0.51 3.79 -8.56
N ASP A 255 -0.79 3.99 -8.78
CA ASP A 255 -1.29 4.59 -10.02
C ASP A 255 -2.53 5.46 -9.74
N VAL A 256 -3.00 6.16 -10.78
CA VAL A 256 -4.16 7.04 -10.77
C VAL A 256 -5.40 6.26 -10.36
N CYS A 257 -5.98 6.68 -9.25
CA CYS A 257 -7.24 6.16 -8.76
C CYS A 257 -8.36 6.29 -9.83
N GLY A 258 -8.90 5.17 -10.32
CA GLY A 258 -9.89 5.14 -11.41
C GLY A 258 -11.32 4.71 -11.03
N THR A 259 -12.32 5.11 -11.81
CA THR A 259 -13.69 4.59 -11.65
C THR A 259 -13.90 3.25 -12.36
N ASN A 260 -12.91 2.80 -13.13
CA ASN A 260 -12.92 1.49 -13.78
C ASN A 260 -12.97 0.39 -12.72
N THR A 261 -14.08 -0.32 -12.65
CA THR A 261 -14.23 -1.43 -11.68
C THR A 261 -13.52 -2.71 -12.12
N GLN A 262 -12.95 -2.72 -13.33
CA GLN A 262 -12.12 -3.81 -13.84
C GLN A 262 -10.64 -3.62 -13.50
N ASP A 263 -10.25 -2.43 -13.03
CA ASP A 263 -8.90 -2.20 -12.51
C ASP A 263 -8.71 -2.83 -11.13
N ASP A 264 -7.45 -2.92 -10.73
CA ASP A 264 -6.96 -3.63 -9.57
C ASP A 264 -6.72 -2.71 -8.36
N PHE A 265 -7.02 -1.42 -8.39
CA PHE A 265 -6.85 -0.54 -7.21
C PHE A 265 -7.88 -0.76 -6.07
N ARG A 266 -8.73 -1.79 -6.14
CA ARG A 266 -9.78 -2.07 -5.12
C ARG A 266 -9.29 -3.14 -4.14
N TRP A 267 -9.28 -2.81 -2.85
CA TRP A 267 -8.75 -3.66 -1.80
C TRP A 267 -9.78 -3.93 -0.69
N ARG A 268 -9.64 -5.07 -0.01
CA ARG A 268 -10.38 -5.41 1.21
C ARG A 268 -9.45 -6.09 2.21
N PHE A 269 -9.80 -6.03 3.48
CA PHE A 269 -9.09 -6.75 4.54
C PHE A 269 -9.82 -8.04 4.92
N GLN A 270 -9.07 -9.12 5.14
CA GLN A 270 -9.58 -10.41 5.58
C GLN A 270 -8.82 -10.94 6.78
#